data_AF-A0A3C0DNP3-F1
#
_entry.id   AF-A0A3C0DNP3-F1
#
_cell.length_a   1.000
_cell.length_b   1.000
_cell.length_c   1.000
_cell.angle_alpha   90.00
_cell.angle_beta   90.00
_cell.angle_gamma   90.00
#
_symmetry.space_group_name_H-M   'P 1'
#
loop_
_entity.id
_entity.type
_entity.pdbx_description
1 polymer ?
#
loop_
_entity_poly.entity_id
_entity_poly.type
_entity_poly.pdbx_seq_one_letter_code
_entity_poly.pdbx_strand_id
1 'polypeptide(L)'
;LAPMLEFGVDAIVLGCTHYPFLRNAVEKIAGPHVAVIDTGAAVARQAAKILGEHGLVNGNAVAVGQNIYFASGEPAAVKPVIRRLMEDASATVHREPEQQQCTTGKSNE
;
A
#
# COMPACT_ATOMS: atom_id res chain seq x y z
N LEU A 1 -8.74 -20.44 -2.87
CA LEU A 1 -8.76 -20.24 -4.34
C LEU A 1 -9.55 -21.32 -5.06
N ALA A 2 -9.44 -22.60 -4.68
CA ALA A 2 -10.10 -23.72 -5.38
C ALA A 2 -11.60 -23.51 -5.71
N PRO A 3 -12.48 -23.10 -4.77
CA PRO A 3 -13.89 -22.91 -5.12
C PRO A 3 -14.10 -21.84 -6.21
N MET A 4 -13.35 -20.74 -6.15
CA MET A 4 -13.46 -19.65 -7.13
C MET A 4 -13.01 -20.10 -8.52
N LEU A 5 -11.94 -20.90 -8.60
CA LEU A 5 -11.45 -21.44 -9.86
C LEU A 5 -12.42 -22.46 -10.45
N GLU A 6 -13.05 -23.28 -9.60
CA GLU A 6 -14.12 -24.22 -10.01
C GLU A 6 -15.35 -23.48 -10.55
N PHE A 7 -15.66 -22.29 -10.03
CA PHE A 7 -16.70 -21.40 -10.56
C PHE A 7 -16.31 -20.69 -11.86
N GLY A 8 -15.07 -20.86 -12.35
CA GLY A 8 -14.65 -20.33 -13.65
C GLY A 8 -14.39 -18.82 -13.67
N VAL A 9 -13.91 -18.24 -12.57
CA VAL A 9 -13.52 -16.82 -12.57
C VAL A 9 -12.37 -16.56 -13.54
N ASP A 10 -12.44 -15.45 -14.26
CA ASP A 10 -11.42 -14.98 -15.20
C ASP A 10 -10.50 -13.91 -14.60
N ALA A 11 -10.85 -13.38 -13.41
CA ALA A 11 -10.06 -12.41 -12.68
C ALA A 11 -10.13 -12.58 -11.16
N ILE A 12 -9.03 -12.25 -10.48
CA ILE A 12 -8.89 -12.20 -9.02
C ILE A 12 -8.32 -10.84 -8.62
N VAL A 13 -9.07 -10.09 -7.81
CA VAL A 13 -8.62 -8.82 -7.25
C VAL A 13 -7.96 -9.04 -5.89
N LEU A 14 -6.73 -8.55 -5.72
CA LEU A 14 -6.02 -8.53 -4.44
C LEU A 14 -6.54 -7.36 -3.59
N GLY A 15 -7.67 -7.61 -2.91
CA GLY A 15 -8.42 -6.58 -2.17
C GLY A 15 -7.91 -6.23 -0.77
N CYS A 16 -6.83 -6.86 -0.30
CA CYS A 16 -6.19 -6.53 0.97
C CYS A 16 -4.74 -6.12 0.72
N THR A 17 -4.25 -5.13 1.46
CA THR A 17 -2.91 -4.55 1.34
C THR A 17 -1.77 -5.56 1.54
N HIS A 18 -2.04 -6.75 2.10
CA HIS A 18 -1.05 -7.81 2.30
C HIS A 18 -0.93 -8.78 1.11
N TYR A 19 -1.96 -8.88 0.28
CA TYR A 19 -2.00 -9.88 -0.79
C TYR A 19 -1.11 -9.59 -2.00
N PRO A 20 -0.70 -8.35 -2.32
CA PRO A 20 0.31 -8.11 -3.35
C PRO A 20 1.60 -8.92 -3.15
N PHE A 21 2.01 -9.17 -1.91
CA PHE A 21 3.20 -9.98 -1.60
C PHE A 21 3.03 -11.48 -1.91
N LEU A 22 1.78 -11.93 -2.05
CA LEU A 22 1.43 -13.30 -2.43
C LEU A 22 1.10 -13.44 -3.92
N ARG A 23 1.16 -12.36 -4.70
CA ARG A 23 0.78 -12.33 -6.11
C ARG A 23 1.37 -13.49 -6.90
N ASN A 24 2.68 -13.70 -6.80
CA ASN A 24 3.38 -14.78 -7.50
C ASN A 24 2.83 -16.18 -7.14
N ALA A 25 2.41 -16.40 -5.87
CA ALA A 25 1.82 -17.66 -5.46
C ALA A 25 0.38 -17.79 -5.99
N VAL A 26 -0.40 -16.70 -5.94
CA VAL A 26 -1.77 -16.66 -6.46
C VAL A 26 -1.79 -16.90 -7.97
N GLU A 27 -0.91 -16.25 -8.74
CA GLU A 27 -0.78 -16.44 -10.19
C GLU A 27 -0.42 -17.89 -10.55
N LYS A 28 0.49 -18.51 -9.79
CA LYS A 28 0.85 -19.93 -9.98
C LYS A 28 -0.33 -20.87 -9.74
N ILE A 29 -1.18 -20.57 -8.75
CA ILE A 29 -2.35 -21.40 -8.41
C ILE A 29 -3.50 -21.16 -9.39
N ALA A 30 -3.73 -19.91 -9.79
CA ALA A 30 -4.85 -19.52 -10.65
C ALA A 30 -4.60 -19.87 -12.13
N GLY A 31 -3.33 -19.94 -12.55
CA GLY A 31 -2.95 -20.26 -13.92
C GLY A 31 -3.08 -19.07 -14.88
N PRO A 32 -2.67 -19.26 -16.16
CA PRO A 32 -2.52 -18.16 -17.12
C PRO A 32 -3.84 -17.57 -17.62
N HIS A 33 -4.97 -18.25 -17.39
CA HIS A 33 -6.29 -17.81 -17.85
C HIS A 33 -7.01 -16.89 -16.86
N VAL A 34 -6.42 -16.65 -15.68
CA VAL A 34 -7.02 -15.82 -14.63
C VAL A 34 -6.15 -14.59 -14.40
N ALA A 35 -6.70 -13.42 -14.64
CA ALA A 35 -6.02 -12.15 -14.41
C ALA A 35 -5.90 -11.86 -12.91
N VAL A 36 -4.68 -11.67 -12.39
CA VAL A 36 -4.46 -11.26 -11.00
C VAL A 36 -4.21 -9.76 -10.94
N ILE A 37 -5.11 -9.04 -10.27
CA ILE A 37 -5.17 -7.57 -10.27
C ILE A 37 -4.74 -7.04 -8.91
N ASP A 38 -3.71 -6.19 -8.90
CA ASP A 38 -3.28 -5.43 -7.71
C ASP A 38 -3.96 -4.05 -7.68
N THR A 39 -4.61 -3.75 -6.56
CA THR A 39 -5.32 -2.49 -6.33
C THR A 39 -4.38 -1.33 -5.99
N GLY A 40 -3.18 -1.61 -5.42
CA GLY A 40 -2.24 -0.56 -4.99
C GLY A 40 -1.78 0.34 -6.14
N ALA A 41 -1.46 -0.25 -7.30
CA ALA A 41 -1.06 0.50 -8.48
C ALA A 41 -2.18 1.38 -9.04
N ALA A 42 -3.44 0.93 -8.97
CA ALA A 42 -4.59 1.72 -9.39
C ALA A 42 -4.80 2.94 -8.48
N VAL A 43 -4.68 2.73 -7.16
CA VAL A 43 -4.74 3.81 -6.16
C VAL A 43 -3.63 4.84 -6.38
N ALA A 44 -2.39 4.39 -6.64
CA ALA A 44 -1.26 5.29 -6.89
C ALA A 44 -1.48 6.18 -8.13
N ARG A 45 -2.00 5.61 -9.24
CA ARG A 45 -2.34 6.40 -10.45
C ARG A 45 -3.44 7.42 -10.18
N GLN A 46 -4.46 7.04 -9.41
CA GLN A 46 -5.53 7.95 -9.04
C GLN A 46 -5.03 9.10 -8.16
N ALA A 47 -4.17 8.81 -7.18
CA ALA A 47 -3.53 9.84 -6.36
C ALA A 47 -2.71 10.81 -7.22
N ALA A 48 -1.91 10.31 -8.17
CA ALA A 48 -1.15 11.15 -9.10
C ALA A 48 -2.04 12.05 -9.96
N LYS A 49 -3.18 11.53 -10.46
CA LYS A 49 -4.17 12.31 -11.22
C LYS A 49 -4.73 13.46 -10.38
N ILE A 50 -5.17 13.18 -9.16
CA ILE A 50 -5.71 14.19 -8.23
C ILE A 50 -4.65 15.26 -7.92
N LEU A 51 -3.41 14.85 -7.62
CA LEU A 51 -2.32 15.79 -7.39
C LEU A 51 -2.07 16.71 -8.59
N GLY A 52 -2.14 16.18 -9.81
CA GLY A 52 -2.05 16.95 -11.06
C GLY A 52 -3.18 17.96 -11.23
N GLU A 53 -4.43 17.53 -11.00
CA GLU A 53 -5.63 18.38 -11.09
C GLU A 53 -5.58 19.56 -10.12
N HIS A 54 -4.95 19.38 -8.95
CA HIS A 54 -4.80 20.42 -7.93
C HIS A 54 -3.47 21.19 -7.99
N GLY A 55 -2.59 20.91 -8.98
CA GLY A 55 -1.29 21.59 -9.08
C GLY A 55 -0.33 21.29 -7.92
N LEU A 56 -0.48 20.14 -7.25
CA LEU A 56 0.30 19.70 -6.10
C LEU A 56 1.46 18.76 -6.47
N VAL A 57 1.66 18.51 -7.76
CA VAL A 57 2.78 17.70 -8.25
C VAL A 57 4.08 18.42 -7.92
N ASN A 58 5.07 17.68 -7.41
CA ASN A 58 6.40 18.21 -7.22
C ASN A 58 6.99 18.64 -8.57
N GLY A 59 7.16 19.94 -8.78
CA GLY A 59 7.69 20.52 -10.02
C GLY A 59 9.18 20.27 -10.25
N ASN A 60 9.90 19.73 -9.27
CA ASN A 60 11.31 19.40 -9.40
C ASN A 60 11.48 17.96 -9.92
N ALA A 61 11.63 17.82 -11.24
CA ALA A 61 11.83 16.54 -11.92
C ALA A 61 13.11 15.78 -11.51
N VAL A 62 14.05 16.45 -10.83
CA VAL A 62 15.34 15.89 -10.42
C VAL A 62 15.37 15.55 -8.92
N ALA A 63 14.43 16.09 -8.14
CA ALA A 63 14.37 15.81 -6.70
C ALA A 63 13.85 14.40 -6.43
N VAL A 64 14.63 13.62 -5.71
CA VAL A 64 14.21 12.33 -5.17
C VAL A 64 13.40 12.57 -3.89
N GLY A 65 12.21 11.98 -3.80
CA GLY A 65 11.40 12.02 -2.59
C GLY A 65 12.05 11.25 -1.44
N GLN A 66 11.67 11.58 -0.21
CA GLN A 66 12.11 10.85 0.99
C GLN A 66 10.98 10.00 1.53
N ASN A 67 11.28 8.74 1.87
CA ASN A 67 10.34 7.85 2.56
C ASN A 67 10.67 7.87 4.06
N ILE A 68 9.69 8.24 4.89
CA ILE A 68 9.80 8.21 6.36
C ILE A 68 8.65 7.36 6.88
N TYR A 69 8.96 6.35 7.68
CA TYR A 69 7.97 5.40 8.19
C TYR A 69 7.72 5.63 9.68
N PHE A 70 6.45 5.59 10.08
CA PHE A 70 6.01 5.65 11.47
C PHE A 70 5.21 4.39 11.81
N ALA A 71 5.36 3.89 13.04
CA ALA A 71 4.58 2.77 13.55
C ALA A 71 4.11 3.05 14.97
N SER A 72 2.85 2.68 15.27
CA SER A 72 2.30 2.71 16.63
C SER A 72 2.83 1.57 17.50
N GLY A 73 3.20 0.44 16.87
CA GLY A 73 3.91 -0.66 17.50
C GLY A 73 5.41 -0.40 17.69
N GLU A 74 6.15 -1.43 18.11
CA GLU A 74 7.58 -1.31 18.35
C GLU A 74 8.38 -1.18 17.03
N PRO A 75 9.08 -0.06 16.78
CA PRO A 75 9.77 0.16 15.50
C PRO A 75 10.79 -0.91 15.13
N ALA A 76 11.50 -1.45 16.13
CA ALA A 76 12.47 -2.52 15.91
C ALA A 76 11.83 -3.80 15.33
N ALA A 77 10.58 -4.09 15.68
CA ALA A 77 9.84 -5.24 15.18
C ALA A 77 9.28 -5.01 13.76
N VAL A 78 8.86 -3.78 13.45
CA VAL A 78 8.25 -3.42 12.15
C VAL A 78 9.29 -3.17 11.06
N LYS A 79 10.45 -2.61 11.41
CA LYS A 79 11.55 -2.31 10.48
C LYS A 79 11.91 -3.46 9.51
N PRO A 80 12.13 -4.72 9.95
CA PRO A 80 12.46 -5.79 9.02
C PRO A 80 11.33 -6.10 8.02
N VAL A 81 10.07 -5.94 8.45
CA VAL A 81 8.90 -6.11 7.57
C VAL A 81 8.87 -5.03 6.50
N ILE A 82 9.01 -3.76 6.88
CA ILE A 82 9.03 -2.63 5.93
C ILE A 82 10.18 -2.78 4.92
N ARG A 83 11.39 -3.08 5.40
CA ARG A 83 12.55 -3.29 4.51
C ARG A 83 12.31 -4.37 3.47
N ARG A 84 11.62 -5.46 3.86
CA ARG A 84 11.35 -6.58 2.96
C ARG A 84 10.22 -6.28 1.99
N LEU A 85 9.13 -5.71 2.48
CA LEU A 85 7.89 -5.52 1.73
C LEU A 85 7.95 -4.30 0.82
N MET A 86 8.57 -3.20 1.27
CA MET A 86 8.73 -1.96 0.49
C MET A 86 10.01 -1.95 -0.34
N GLU A 87 10.84 -2.99 -0.23
CA GLU A 87 12.16 -3.10 -0.89
C GLU A 87 13.10 -1.92 -0.58
N ASP A 88 12.87 -1.23 0.54
CA ASP A 88 13.66 -0.10 1.00
C ASP A 88 14.67 -0.54 2.07
N ALA A 89 15.90 -0.85 1.65
CA ALA A 89 16.99 -1.22 2.56
C ALA A 89 17.38 -0.09 3.53
N SER A 90 17.12 1.17 3.14
CA SER A 90 17.43 2.37 3.93
C SER A 90 16.32 2.75 4.91
N ALA A 91 15.17 2.05 4.87
CA ALA A 91 14.00 2.37 5.67
C ALA A 91 14.34 2.60 7.15
N THR A 92 13.95 3.77 7.63
CA THR A 92 13.96 4.15 9.04
C THR A 92 12.52 4.18 9.52
N VAL A 93 12.25 3.43 10.59
CA VAL A 93 10.93 3.39 11.23
C VAL A 93 11.04 4.07 12.57
N HIS A 94 10.20 5.09 12.77
CA HIS A 94 10.09 5.83 14.01
C HIS A 94 8.84 5.34 14.76
N ARG A 95 8.85 5.48 16.09
CA ARG A 95 7.61 5.37 16.85
C ARG A 95 6.75 6.57 16.46
N GLU A 96 5.47 6.34 16.20
CA GLU A 96 4.52 7.42 15.97
C GLU A 96 4.62 8.39 17.16
N PRO A 97 4.82 9.70 16.92
CA PRO A 97 4.78 10.67 18.00
C PRO A 97 3.40 10.55 18.66
N GLU A 98 3.38 10.41 19.98
CA GLU A 98 2.14 10.32 20.75
C GLU A 98 1.28 11.51 20.35
N GLN A 99 0.20 11.26 19.61
CA GLN A 99 -0.66 12.33 19.14
C GLN A 99 -1.19 13.02 20.38
N GLN A 100 -0.71 14.25 20.61
CA GLN A 100 -1.42 15.23 21.40
C GLN A 100 -2.88 15.12 20.97
N GLN A 101 -3.73 14.62 21.88
CA GLN A 101 -5.10 14.20 21.62
C GLN A 101 -5.70 15.05 20.51
N CYS A 102 -6.05 14.41 19.40
CA CYS A 102 -6.81 15.05 18.35
C CYS A 102 -8.15 15.48 18.97
N THR A 103 -8.19 16.69 19.55
CA THR A 103 -9.39 17.34 20.06
C THR A 103 -10.16 17.87 18.87
N THR A 104 -10.56 17.01 17.94
CA THR A 104 -11.71 17.33 17.10
C THR A 104 -12.90 17.33 18.03
N GLY A 105 -13.28 18.54 18.46
CA GLY A 105 -14.45 18.78 19.27
C GLY A 105 -15.65 18.05 18.68
N LYS A 106 -16.30 17.23 19.49
CA LYS A 106 -17.72 16.96 19.31
C LYS A 106 -18.46 18.27 19.60
N SER A 107 -18.56 19.14 18.61
CA SER A 107 -19.66 20.12 18.57
C SER A 107 -20.90 19.34 18.14
N ASN A 108 -21.71 18.99 19.13
CA ASN A 108 -23.13 18.75 18.95
C ASN A 108 -23.74 19.95 18.22
N GLU A 109 -24.39 19.72 17.09
CA GLU A 109 -25.59 20.44 16.68
C GLU A 109 -26.45 19.51 15.81
#